data_AF-A0A813L3P1-F1
#
_entry.id   AF-A0A813L3P1-F1
#
_cell.length_a   1.000
_cell.length_b   1.000
_cell.length_c   1.000
_cell.angle_alpha   90.00
_cell.angle_beta   90.00
_cell.angle_gamma   90.00
#
_symmetry.space_group_name_H-M   'P 1'
#
loop_
_entity.id
_entity.type
_entity.pdbx_description
1 polymer ?
#
loop_
_entity_poly.entity_id
_entity_poly.type
_entity_poly.pdbx_seq_one_letter_code
_entity_poly.pdbx_strand_id
1 'polypeptide(L)'
;VRVVDVVVLKLRPAGAATSEAPRLLIEMEEKFPDGRTRPTLRLPGTKREPHENARQTAERILSEMLNIKPEMVTFDFSNVVRQEEEIDSPSFPGVRTVYRKELVECIVSTTDPALLLQVGITNNKGFQAADSS
;
A
#
# COMPACT_ATOMS: atom_id res chain seq x y z
N VAL A 1 -21.28 3.95 16.60
CA VAL A 1 -19.94 4.17 16.03
C VAL A 1 -19.51 2.91 15.32
N ARG A 2 -19.13 2.99 14.05
CA ARG A 2 -18.63 1.87 13.26
C ARG A 2 -17.11 1.95 13.18
N VAL A 3 -16.41 0.85 13.43
CA VAL A 3 -14.94 0.80 13.32
C VAL A 3 -14.58 -0.01 12.10
N VAL A 4 -13.61 0.48 11.33
CA VAL A 4 -13.09 -0.19 10.13
C VAL A 4 -11.58 -0.27 10.24
N ASP A 5 -11.06 -1.49 10.25
CA ASP A 5 -9.62 -1.71 10.20
C ASP A 5 -9.15 -1.70 8.74
N VAL A 6 -8.04 -1.01 8.49
CA VAL A 6 -7.43 -0.86 7.17
C VAL A 6 -5.95 -1.17 7.29
N VAL A 7 -5.44 -2.02 6.40
CA VAL A 7 -4.00 -2.27 6.28
C VAL A 7 -3.47 -1.49 5.10
N VAL A 8 -2.35 -0.80 5.29
CA VAL A 8 -1.69 0.02 4.27
C VAL A 8 -0.22 -0.38 4.20
N LEU A 9 0.28 -0.63 2.99
CA LEU A 9 1.66 -1.06 2.76
C LEU A 9 2.55 0.11 2.33
N LYS A 10 3.68 0.24 3.01
CA LYS A 10 4.77 1.15 2.64
C LYS A 10 5.86 0.32 1.97
N LEU A 11 5.68 0.08 0.67
CA LEU A 11 6.59 -0.75 -0.12
C LEU A 11 7.80 0.06 -0.58
N ARG A 12 8.99 -0.40 -0.22
CA ARG A 12 10.28 0.16 -0.64
C ARG A 12 11.13 -0.85 -1.40
N PRO A 13 11.97 -0.41 -2.35
CA PRO A 13 12.99 -1.26 -2.94
C PRO A 13 13.99 -1.76 -1.89
N ALA A 14 14.54 -2.97 -2.08
CA ALA A 14 15.75 -3.37 -1.38
C ALA A 14 16.89 -2.36 -1.64
N GLY A 15 17.62 -1.98 -0.58
CA GLY A 15 18.70 -0.98 -0.66
C GLY A 15 18.24 0.47 -0.76
N ALA A 16 16.93 0.77 -0.75
CA ALA A 16 16.46 2.16 -0.74
C ALA A 16 16.66 2.87 0.61
N ALA A 17 16.92 2.13 1.69
CA ALA A 17 17.24 2.72 3.00
C ALA A 17 18.56 3.52 3.02
N THR A 18 19.43 3.32 2.02
CA THR A 18 20.74 3.99 1.88
C THR A 18 20.77 5.06 0.80
N SER A 19 19.63 5.39 0.16
CA SER A 19 19.53 6.46 -0.84
C SER A 19 19.12 7.80 -0.21
N GLU A 20 19.62 8.92 -0.74
CA GLU A 20 19.30 10.28 -0.28
C GLU A 20 17.80 10.64 -0.37
N ALA A 21 17.01 9.89 -1.14
CA ALA A 21 15.55 10.04 -1.21
C ALA A 21 14.86 8.66 -1.07
N PRO A 22 14.12 8.40 0.03
CA PRO A 22 13.41 7.14 0.21
C PRO A 22 12.28 7.01 -0.81
N ARG A 23 12.35 5.99 -1.67
CA ARG A 23 11.31 5.70 -2.67
C ARG A 23 10.18 4.86 -2.07
N LEU A 24 8.94 5.20 -2.42
CA LEU A 24 7.73 4.46 -2.04
C LEU A 24 6.90 4.14 -3.27
N LEU A 25 6.26 2.97 -3.27
CA LEU A 25 5.26 2.62 -4.27
C LEU A 25 3.93 3.34 -3.95
N ILE A 26 3.35 4.01 -4.96
CA ILE A 26 2.09 4.74 -4.87
C ILE A 26 1.12 4.23 -5.93
N GLU A 27 -0.14 4.01 -5.54
CA GLU A 27 -1.23 3.75 -6.48
C GLU A 27 -1.64 5.05 -7.16
N MET A 28 -1.55 5.10 -8.49
CA MET A 28 -1.86 6.30 -9.30
C MET A 28 -3.29 6.28 -9.88
N GLU A 29 -3.83 5.11 -10.14
CA GLU A 29 -5.19 4.95 -10.69
C GLU A 29 -5.76 3.58 -10.30
N GLU A 30 -7.06 3.54 -10.00
CA GLU A 30 -7.84 2.32 -9.81
C GLU A 30 -8.84 2.18 -10.95
N LYS A 31 -8.84 1.03 -11.63
CA LYS A 31 -9.80 0.71 -12.69
C LYS A 31 -10.82 -0.29 -12.18
N PHE A 32 -12.09 0.10 -12.22
CA PHE A 32 -13.21 -0.73 -11.82
C PHE A 32 -13.61 -1.72 -12.94
N PRO A 33 -14.27 -2.84 -12.60
CA PRO A 33 -14.75 -3.82 -13.58
C PRO A 33 -15.73 -3.23 -14.60
N ASP A 34 -16.44 -2.16 -14.26
CA ASP A 34 -17.35 -1.43 -15.16
C ASP A 34 -16.63 -0.50 -16.16
N GLY A 35 -15.29 -0.50 -16.14
CA GLY A 35 -14.44 0.29 -17.02
C GLY A 35 -14.18 1.72 -16.53
N ARG A 36 -14.80 2.15 -15.43
CA ARG A 36 -14.49 3.45 -14.83
C ARG A 36 -13.08 3.45 -14.27
N THR A 37 -12.38 4.56 -14.42
CA THR A 37 -11.11 4.79 -13.73
C THR A 37 -11.28 5.89 -12.69
N ARG A 38 -10.54 5.76 -11.60
CA ARG A 38 -10.45 6.77 -10.57
C ARG A 38 -8.98 7.05 -10.30
N PRO A 39 -8.51 8.29 -10.47
CA PRO A 39 -7.16 8.64 -10.06
C PRO A 39 -7.05 8.44 -8.55
N THR A 40 -5.96 7.81 -8.15
CA THR A 40 -5.57 7.61 -6.76
C THR A 40 -4.20 8.25 -6.56
N LEU A 41 -3.89 8.68 -5.35
CA LEU A 41 -2.56 9.18 -4.98
C LEU A 41 -2.28 8.72 -3.56
N ARG A 42 -2.33 7.41 -3.36
CA ARG A 42 -2.26 6.79 -2.03
C ARG A 42 -1.34 5.60 -2.01
N LEU A 43 -0.90 5.25 -0.81
CA LEU A 43 -0.22 3.99 -0.56
C LEU A 43 -1.19 2.82 -0.81
N PRO A 44 -0.69 1.68 -1.33
CA PRO A 44 -1.50 0.48 -1.47
C PRO A 44 -2.10 0.05 -0.14
N GLY A 45 -3.41 -0.16 -0.12
CA GLY A 45 -4.09 -0.48 1.13
C GLY A 45 -5.55 -0.85 0.94
N THR A 46 -6.06 -1.69 1.82
CA THR A 46 -7.44 -2.16 1.77
C THR A 46 -7.98 -2.45 3.17
N LYS A 47 -9.31 -2.61 3.26
CA LYS A 47 -9.96 -2.96 4.52
C LYS A 47 -9.58 -4.39 4.90
N ARG A 48 -9.35 -4.61 6.19
CA ARG A 48 -9.15 -5.95 6.74
C ARG A 48 -10.50 -6.66 6.83
N GLU A 49 -10.59 -7.85 6.27
CA GLU A 49 -11.80 -8.66 6.39
C GLU A 49 -11.94 -9.22 7.82
N PRO A 50 -13.16 -9.50 8.32
CA PRO A 50 -13.36 -9.94 9.70
C PRO A 50 -12.61 -11.20 10.12
N HIS A 51 -12.27 -12.06 9.16
CA HIS A 51 -11.57 -13.33 9.37
C HIS A 51 -10.06 -13.22 9.10
N GLU A 52 -9.57 -12.05 8.67
CA GLU A 52 -8.16 -11.81 8.37
C GLU A 52 -7.42 -11.18 9.54
N ASN A 53 -6.15 -11.55 9.68
CA ASN A 53 -5.18 -10.75 10.41
C ASN A 53 -4.45 -9.76 9.48
N ALA A 54 -3.67 -8.85 10.05
CA ALA A 54 -2.96 -7.82 9.28
C ALA A 54 -2.00 -8.40 8.23
N ARG A 55 -1.37 -9.56 8.51
CA ARG A 55 -0.48 -10.24 7.58
C ARG A 55 -1.24 -10.81 6.39
N GLN A 56 -2.36 -11.48 6.62
CA GLN A 56 -3.21 -12.02 5.56
C GLN A 56 -3.74 -10.91 4.65
N THR A 57 -4.21 -9.79 5.23
CA THR A 57 -4.62 -8.63 4.44
C THR A 57 -3.45 -8.02 3.64
N ALA A 58 -2.25 -7.94 4.23
CA ALA A 58 -1.06 -7.47 3.53
C ALA A 58 -0.68 -8.38 2.34
N GLU A 59 -0.68 -9.70 2.55
CA GLU A 59 -0.44 -10.69 1.50
C GLU A 59 -1.49 -10.58 0.37
N ARG A 60 -2.76 -10.35 0.73
CA ARG A 60 -3.85 -10.14 -0.23
C ARG A 60 -3.68 -8.85 -1.04
N ILE A 61 -3.25 -7.76 -0.42
CA ILE A 61 -2.92 -6.52 -1.14
C ILE A 61 -1.84 -6.80 -2.19
N LEU A 62 -0.78 -7.53 -1.82
CA LEU A 62 0.28 -7.88 -2.78
C LEU A 62 -0.24 -8.72 -3.93
N SER A 63 -0.99 -9.79 -3.66
CA SER A 63 -1.42 -10.74 -4.69
C SER A 63 -2.54 -10.19 -5.58
N GLU A 64 -3.58 -9.62 -4.99
CA GLU A 64 -4.80 -9.22 -5.71
C GLU A 64 -4.71 -7.81 -6.31
N MET A 65 -4.03 -6.88 -5.64
CA MET A 65 -3.96 -5.48 -6.10
C MET A 65 -2.69 -5.21 -6.90
N LEU A 66 -1.54 -5.73 -6.45
CA LEU A 66 -0.24 -5.42 -7.06
C LEU A 66 0.30 -6.52 -7.97
N ASN A 67 -0.31 -7.71 -7.95
CA ASN A 67 0.16 -8.90 -8.64
C ASN A 67 1.64 -9.24 -8.30
N ILE A 68 2.00 -9.07 -7.03
CA ILE A 68 3.31 -9.39 -6.45
C ILE A 68 3.14 -10.63 -5.57
N LYS A 69 4.03 -11.60 -5.71
CA LYS A 69 4.02 -12.77 -4.82
C LYS A 69 4.50 -12.37 -3.42
N PRO A 70 3.79 -12.73 -2.34
CA PRO A 70 4.20 -12.34 -0.98
C PRO A 70 5.60 -12.79 -0.56
N GLU A 71 6.08 -13.90 -1.11
CA GLU A 71 7.45 -14.42 -0.89
C GLU A 71 8.56 -13.48 -1.35
N MET A 72 8.24 -12.48 -2.18
CA MET A 72 9.16 -11.48 -2.70
C MET A 72 9.22 -10.21 -1.84
N VAL A 73 8.45 -10.16 -0.75
CA VAL A 73 8.33 -9.01 0.12
C VAL A 73 8.59 -9.42 1.55
N THR A 74 9.51 -8.71 2.20
CA THR A 74 9.73 -8.83 3.65
C THR A 74 8.87 -7.80 4.36
N PHE A 75 8.01 -8.26 5.26
CA PHE A 75 7.16 -7.39 6.08
C PHE A 75 7.80 -7.12 7.43
N ASP A 76 7.74 -5.88 7.90
CA ASP A 76 8.05 -5.51 9.28
C ASP A 76 6.75 -5.26 10.07
N PHE A 77 6.31 -6.29 10.79
CA PHE A 77 5.18 -6.19 11.73
C PHE A 77 5.61 -5.78 13.15
N SER A 78 6.91 -5.59 13.40
CA SER A 78 7.40 -5.13 14.70
C SER A 78 7.24 -3.62 14.86
N ASN A 79 7.33 -2.87 13.76
CA ASN A 79 7.28 -1.40 13.73
C ASN A 79 6.04 -0.85 13.00
N VAL A 80 4.87 -1.42 13.26
CA VAL A 80 3.61 -0.96 12.64
C VAL A 80 3.18 0.40 13.20
N VAL A 81 2.99 1.38 12.32
CA VAL A 81 2.43 2.69 12.69
C VAL A 81 0.90 2.61 12.63
N ARG A 82 0.23 3.04 13.70
CA ARG A 82 -1.24 3.06 13.78
C ARG A 82 -1.75 4.49 13.72
N GLN A 83 -2.74 4.73 12.86
CA GLN A 83 -3.40 6.02 12.71
C GLN A 83 -4.92 5.83 12.76
N GLU A 84 -5.61 6.66 13.54
CA GLU A 84 -7.07 6.69 13.55
C GLU A 84 -7.57 7.95 12.85
N GLU A 85 -8.61 7.79 12.04
CA GLU A 85 -9.26 8.89 11.33
C GLU A 85 -10.77 8.72 11.42
N GLU A 86 -11.45 9.78 11.85
CA GLU A 86 -12.89 9.79 11.95
C GLU A 86 -13.50 10.56 10.79
N ILE A 87 -14.30 9.86 9.99
CA ILE A 87 -14.98 10.45 8.84
C ILE A 87 -16.41 9.89 8.71
N ASP A 88 -17.30 10.70 8.14
CA ASP A 88 -18.59 10.22 7.70
C ASP A 88 -18.41 9.35 6.46
N SER A 89 -18.80 8.09 6.57
CA SER A 89 -18.61 7.14 5.47
C SER A 89 -19.61 7.43 4.35
N PRO A 90 -19.15 7.65 3.09
CA PRO A 90 -20.06 7.82 1.97
C PRO A 90 -20.99 6.61 1.75
N SER A 91 -20.51 5.42 2.13
CA SER A 91 -21.28 4.17 2.03
C SER A 91 -22.30 3.98 3.17
N PHE A 92 -22.17 4.73 4.26
CA PHE A 92 -23.08 4.67 5.42
C PHE A 92 -23.39 6.09 5.94
N PRO A 93 -24.21 6.86 5.22
CA PRO A 93 -24.54 8.24 5.61
C PRO A 93 -25.18 8.30 7.00
N GLY A 94 -24.76 9.28 7.81
CA GLY A 94 -25.25 9.48 9.17
C GLY A 94 -24.66 8.52 10.21
N VAL A 95 -23.73 7.63 9.83
CA VAL A 95 -23.05 6.72 10.75
C VAL A 95 -21.59 7.14 10.93
N ARG A 96 -21.30 7.68 12.12
CA ARG A 96 -19.93 8.00 12.57
C ARG A 96 -19.02 6.78 12.43
N THR A 97 -18.04 6.87 11.53
CA THR A 97 -17.11 5.78 11.19
C THR A 97 -15.67 6.17 11.54
N VAL A 98 -15.00 5.28 12.28
CA VAL A 98 -13.58 5.42 12.64
C VAL A 98 -12.77 4.43 11.81
N TYR A 99 -11.87 4.94 10.99
CA TYR A 99 -10.91 4.14 10.24
C TYR A 99 -9.62 4.01 11.04
N ARG A 100 -9.25 2.76 11.36
CA ARG A 100 -7.99 2.41 12.03
C ARG A 100 -7.03 1.87 10.99
N LYS A 101 -6.07 2.69 10.61
CA LYS A 101 -5.04 2.35 9.62
C LYS A 101 -3.83 1.74 10.33
N GLU A 102 -3.43 0.55 9.93
CA GLU A 102 -2.16 -0.08 10.28
C GLU A 102 -1.22 0.04 9.07
N LEU A 103 -0.20 0.90 9.20
CA LEU A 103 0.80 1.12 8.17
C LEU A 103 1.97 0.15 8.41
N VAL A 104 2.15 -0.78 7.47
CA VAL A 104 3.14 -1.86 7.52
C VAL A 104 4.29 -1.52 6.59
N GLU A 105 5.50 -1.48 7.12
CA GLU A 105 6.71 -1.28 6.34
C GLU A 105 7.08 -2.58 5.60
N CYS A 106 7.36 -2.46 4.30
CA CYS A 106 7.57 -3.60 3.41
C CYS A 106 8.81 -3.37 2.52
N ILE A 107 9.67 -4.37 2.40
CA ILE A 107 10.85 -4.33 1.52
C ILE A 107 10.68 -5.34 0.40
N VAL A 108 10.71 -4.88 -0.85
CA VAL A 108 10.69 -5.72 -2.04
C VAL A 108 12.10 -6.27 -2.28
N SER A 109 12.27 -7.58 -2.14
CA SER A 109 13.56 -8.29 -2.21
C SER A 109 13.76 -9.11 -3.50
N THR A 110 12.87 -8.97 -4.49
CA THR A 110 12.94 -9.75 -5.73
C THR A 110 14.15 -9.40 -6.61
N THR A 111 14.71 -10.41 -7.27
CA THR A 111 15.72 -10.28 -8.33
C THR A 111 15.12 -10.37 -9.74
N ASP A 112 13.81 -10.61 -9.86
CA ASP A 112 13.13 -10.74 -11.14
C ASP A 112 13.05 -9.38 -11.85
N PRO A 113 13.76 -9.19 -12.99
CA PRO A 113 13.80 -7.92 -13.69
C PRO A 113 12.43 -7.47 -14.23
N ALA A 114 11.52 -8.39 -14.55
CA ALA A 114 10.20 -8.04 -15.06
C ALA A 114 9.33 -7.43 -13.95
N LEU A 115 9.37 -8.01 -12.76
CA LEU A 115 8.67 -7.49 -11.59
C LEU A 115 9.29 -6.20 -11.09
N LEU A 116 10.62 -6.11 -11.07
CA LEU A 116 11.32 -4.86 -10.77
C LEU A 116 10.87 -3.74 -11.70
N LEU A 117 10.68 -4.01 -13.00
CA LEU A 117 10.15 -3.04 -13.95
C LEU A 117 8.68 -2.71 -13.68
N GLN A 118 7.84 -3.70 -13.35
CA GLN A 118 6.43 -3.52 -13.01
C GLN A 118 6.23 -2.63 -11.78
N VAL A 119 7.08 -2.76 -10.76
CA VAL A 119 7.04 -1.91 -9.55
C VAL A 119 7.88 -0.63 -9.66
N GLY A 120 8.37 -0.31 -10.87
CA GLY A 120 9.14 0.92 -11.14
C GLY A 120 10.56 0.93 -10.56
N ILE A 121 11.09 -0.21 -10.12
CA ILE A 121 12.45 -0.42 -9.63
C ILE A 121 13.36 -0.80 -10.82
N THR A 122 13.43 0.03 -11.86
CA THR A 122 14.46 -0.14 -12.91
C THR A 122 15.72 0.63 -12.55
N ASN A 123 16.89 0.11 -12.95
CA ASN A 123 18.21 0.71 -12.76
C ASN A 123 18.25 2.21 -13.11
N ASN A 124 18.10 3.05 -12.09
CA ASN A 124 18.73 4.34 -11.84
C ASN A 124 18.93 5.35 -12.99
N LYS A 125 17.98 5.51 -13.91
CA LYS A 125 17.92 6.69 -14.80
C LYS A 125 16.48 7.12 -15.08
N GLY A 126 15.90 7.97 -14.23
CA GLY A 126 14.84 8.87 -14.71
C GLY A 126 13.64 9.17 -13.83
N PHE A 127 13.40 8.50 -12.70
CA PHE A 127 12.25 8.86 -11.86
C PHE A 127 12.65 9.84 -10.75
N GLN A 128 12.47 11.13 -11.02
CA GLN A 128 12.48 12.19 -10.00
C GLN A 128 11.04 12.59 -9.70
N ALA A 129 10.58 12.32 -8.47
CA ALA A 129 9.41 12.98 -7.91
C ALA A 129 9.92 13.89 -6.80
N ALA A 130 9.76 15.20 -6.98
CA ALA A 130 10.09 16.19 -5.96
C ALA A 130 8.87 16.37 -5.05
N ASP A 131 9.07 16.26 -3.74
CA ASP A 131 8.08 16.64 -2.74
C ASP A 131 8.04 18.18 -2.69
N SER A 132 6.91 18.77 -3.06
CA SER A 132 6.68 20.21 -2.90
C SER A 132 6.04 20.45 -1.54
N SER A 133 6.88 20.81 -0.56
CA SER A 133 6.47 21.40 0.73
C SER A 133 6.17 22.89 0.59
#